data_AF-A0A9P4QI23-F1
#
_entry.id   AF-A0A9P4QI23-F1
#
_cell.length_a   1.000
_cell.length_b   1.000
_cell.length_c   1.000
_cell.angle_alpha   90.00
_cell.angle_beta   90.00
_cell.angle_gamma   90.00
#
_symmetry.space_group_name_H-M   'P 1'
#
loop_
_entity.id
_entity.type
_entity.pdbx_description
1 polymer ?
#
loop_
_entity_poly.entity_id
_entity_poly.type
_entity_poly.pdbx_seq_one_letter_code
_entity_poly.pdbx_strand_id
1 'polypeptide(L)'
;MPGKVLWEMEDSFPEIQLPESRILIIITGGTICMRKSENGLVPAKGFLKAGLAPRPSFNDGSYPEPLEIVIDDNGTKKAVQSLRTPVSTYDRRVRYSVLEFDQLLDSSSIDAAGWDHIARSIYRNYQLFDGFVVLHGTDSLAYTCSALSFMLQDLGKPVILTGSQAPMMELQTDAQDNLLGSLIIAGHFMIPEVCLFFNFKLFRGNRTTKVSADDFEAFASPNLDPLAEVTSLRTNVQWSLVYRPTAANPFSIQTKLDTTHVACLRIFPGLKPEMVDAVLRLEGLKGLILETFGAGNTPGGPDSAMTRILADAVKRGIVIVNVTQCLSGSVSPLYAPATVLGRAGVVFGQDMTTEAALTKLAYLLSLPDATPEEVAKRMSVSIRGELTESTRTHFEHPKRGSLTPELSSLTALGYAIQKGSLQETKDIIRGESRWLLNDADYNLNTPVVSEISFSDLNAGR
;
A
#
# COMPACT_ATOMS: atom_id res chain seq x y z
N MET A 1 29.92 14.28 64.46
CA MET A 1 28.57 13.79 64.12
C MET A 1 27.67 15.02 64.07
N PRO A 2 26.87 15.23 63.01
CA PRO A 2 25.83 14.31 62.56
C PRO A 2 26.01 13.83 61.10
N GLY A 3 25.51 12.62 60.84
CA GLY A 3 25.71 11.88 59.61
C GLY A 3 24.81 12.32 58.46
N LYS A 4 25.39 12.34 57.25
CA LYS A 4 24.67 12.29 55.99
C LYS A 4 24.15 10.86 55.80
N VAL A 5 22.84 10.69 55.84
CA VAL A 5 22.20 9.50 55.27
C VAL A 5 22.20 9.70 53.76
N LEU A 6 23.20 9.10 53.09
CA LEU A 6 23.14 8.81 51.66
C LEU A 6 22.19 7.63 51.51
N TRP A 7 21.10 7.81 50.77
CA TRP A 7 20.29 6.70 50.30
C TRP A 7 21.06 6.02 49.17
N GLU A 8 22.00 5.15 49.51
CA GLU A 8 22.50 4.12 48.60
C GLU A 8 21.36 3.11 48.41
N MET A 9 20.62 3.26 47.31
CA MET A 9 19.80 2.18 46.78
C MET A 9 20.74 1.17 46.10
N GLU A 10 21.36 0.30 46.90
CA GLU A 10 21.84 -1.00 46.45
C GLU A 10 20.62 -1.92 46.27
N ASP A 11 19.85 -1.64 45.23
CA ASP A 11 18.79 -2.51 44.77
C ASP A 11 19.33 -3.35 43.62
N SER A 12 20.16 -4.34 43.96
CA SER A 12 20.49 -5.44 43.05
C SER A 12 19.26 -6.35 42.93
N PHE A 13 18.21 -5.85 42.28
CA PHE A 13 17.17 -6.72 41.75
C PHE A 13 17.81 -7.59 40.66
N PRO A 14 17.53 -8.91 40.61
CA PRO A 14 17.88 -9.69 39.43
C PRO A 14 17.29 -8.96 38.23
N GLU A 15 18.13 -8.65 37.23
CA GLU A 15 17.74 -7.90 36.04
C GLU A 15 16.52 -8.63 35.45
N ILE A 16 15.32 -8.08 35.68
CA ILE A 16 14.09 -8.68 35.14
C ILE A 16 14.32 -8.67 33.64
N GLN A 17 14.43 -9.87 33.05
CA GLN A 17 14.72 -10.02 31.63
C GLN A 17 13.50 -9.56 30.85
N LEU A 18 13.41 -8.24 30.63
CA LEU A 18 12.31 -7.62 29.93
C LEU A 18 12.22 -8.21 28.50
N PRO A 19 11.02 -8.46 27.97
CA PRO A 19 10.86 -9.03 26.65
C PRO A 19 11.44 -8.11 25.58
N GLU A 20 12.41 -8.62 24.82
CA GLU A 20 13.14 -7.92 23.77
C GLU A 20 12.58 -8.29 22.39
N SER A 21 12.32 -7.31 21.53
CA SER A 21 12.08 -7.54 20.10
C SER A 21 13.35 -7.27 19.30
N ARG A 22 13.53 -8.02 18.21
CA ARG A 22 14.69 -7.90 17.31
C ARG A 22 14.26 -7.22 16.01
N ILE A 23 14.80 -6.05 15.72
CA ILE A 23 14.49 -5.30 14.51
C ILE A 23 15.73 -5.18 13.61
N LEU A 24 15.54 -5.39 12.31
CA LEU A 24 16.59 -5.11 11.33
C LEU A 24 16.33 -3.75 10.68
N ILE A 25 17.31 -2.85 10.79
CA ILE A 25 17.33 -1.61 10.04
C ILE A 25 18.06 -1.86 8.72
N ILE A 26 17.39 -1.65 7.58
CA ILE A 26 17.96 -1.73 6.24
C ILE A 26 18.17 -0.31 5.74
N ILE A 27 19.40 0.06 5.39
CA ILE A 27 19.72 1.42 4.93
C ILE A 27 20.00 1.38 3.43
N THR A 28 19.08 1.95 2.66
CA THR A 28 19.22 2.08 1.21
C THR A 28 19.85 3.42 0.82
N GLY A 29 19.72 4.43 1.68
CA GLY A 29 20.29 5.76 1.48
C GLY A 29 19.38 6.86 2.04
N GLY A 30 19.29 7.96 1.30
CA GLY A 30 18.46 9.11 1.68
C GLY A 30 19.10 10.08 2.68
N THR A 31 18.50 11.26 2.80
CA THR A 31 18.99 12.41 3.59
C THR A 31 19.33 12.05 5.03
N ILE A 32 18.59 11.12 5.65
CA ILE A 32 18.79 10.68 7.04
C ILE A 32 20.22 10.23 7.33
N CYS A 33 20.90 9.60 6.38
CA CYS A 33 22.27 9.11 6.51
C CYS A 33 23.31 9.98 5.78
N MET A 34 22.92 11.12 5.21
CA MET A 34 23.83 12.01 4.50
C MET A 34 24.68 12.87 5.44
N ARG A 35 25.75 13.44 4.90
CA ARG A 35 26.59 14.46 5.56
C ARG A 35 26.82 15.63 4.62
N LYS A 36 27.04 16.81 5.20
CA LYS A 36 27.45 18.01 4.45
C LYS A 36 28.83 17.80 3.81
N SER A 37 28.94 18.20 2.55
CA SER A 37 30.17 18.30 1.77
C SER A 37 30.20 19.64 1.01
N GLU A 38 31.30 19.95 0.33
CA GLU A 38 31.41 21.15 -0.51
C GLU A 38 30.39 21.17 -1.66
N ASN A 39 29.93 20.00 -2.12
CA ASN A 39 28.98 19.84 -3.22
C ASN A 39 27.54 19.60 -2.74
N GLY A 40 27.22 19.93 -1.49
CA GLY A 40 25.92 19.66 -0.86
C GLY A 40 25.92 18.38 -0.01
N LEU A 41 24.74 17.79 0.19
CA LEU A 41 24.59 16.58 0.99
C LEU A 41 25.00 15.33 0.20
N VAL A 42 25.83 14.49 0.79
CA VAL A 42 26.29 13.23 0.18
C VAL A 42 26.04 12.05 1.12
N PRO A 43 25.73 10.84 0.60
CA PRO A 43 25.56 9.65 1.44
C PRO A 43 26.80 9.33 2.27
N ALA A 44 26.61 8.88 3.51
CA ALA A 44 27.70 8.50 4.40
C ALA A 44 27.49 7.12 5.04
N LYS A 45 28.55 6.32 5.09
CA LYS A 45 28.57 4.99 5.73
C LYS A 45 28.83 5.08 7.24
N GLY A 46 28.54 3.97 7.93
CA GLY A 46 28.79 3.82 9.37
C GLY A 46 27.72 4.49 10.23
N PHE A 47 26.47 4.44 9.77
CA PHE A 47 25.31 5.04 10.41
C PHE A 47 25.07 4.47 11.81
N LEU A 48 25.28 3.17 12.03
CA LEU A 48 25.17 2.58 13.38
C LEU A 48 26.14 3.26 14.37
N LYS A 49 27.40 3.44 13.99
CA LYS A 49 28.46 3.96 14.86
C LYS A 49 28.39 5.48 15.06
N ALA A 50 28.11 6.24 14.00
CA ALA A 50 28.09 7.70 14.05
C ALA A 50 26.70 8.29 14.31
N GLY A 51 25.66 7.64 13.76
CA GLY A 51 24.28 8.08 13.81
C GLY A 51 23.49 7.53 15.01
N LEU A 52 23.76 6.31 15.48
CA LEU A 52 22.89 5.68 16.50
C LEU A 52 23.60 5.49 17.85
N ALA A 53 24.78 4.87 17.86
CA ALA A 53 25.49 4.53 19.10
C ALA A 53 25.74 5.71 20.06
N PRO A 54 26.05 6.95 19.60
CA PRO A 54 26.27 8.09 20.50
C PRO A 54 24.99 8.68 21.11
N ARG A 55 23.81 8.26 20.66
CA ARG A 55 22.52 8.87 21.04
C ARG A 55 21.84 8.01 22.12
N PRO A 56 21.63 8.52 23.35
CA PRO A 56 21.01 7.74 24.44
C PRO A 56 19.59 7.24 24.13
N SER A 57 18.86 7.93 23.25
CA SER A 57 17.53 7.49 22.79
C SER A 57 17.57 6.20 21.97
N PHE A 58 18.70 5.90 21.34
CA PHE A 58 18.91 4.73 20.48
C PHE A 58 19.82 3.67 21.12
N ASN A 59 20.53 4.02 22.19
CA ASN A 59 21.49 3.16 22.86
C ASN A 59 21.40 3.35 24.38
N ASP A 60 20.96 2.32 25.09
CA ASP A 60 20.91 2.30 26.56
C ASP A 60 22.29 2.19 27.23
N GLY A 61 23.38 2.16 26.44
CA GLY A 61 24.74 2.03 26.91
C GLY A 61 25.17 0.57 27.08
N SER A 62 24.25 -0.40 26.92
CA SER A 62 24.59 -1.81 26.83
C SER A 62 25.11 -2.14 25.42
N TYR A 63 26.11 -3.02 25.36
CA TYR A 63 26.64 -3.56 24.12
C TYR A 63 26.29 -5.05 24.07
N PRO A 64 25.04 -5.39 23.71
CA PRO A 64 24.63 -6.78 23.60
C PRO A 64 25.43 -7.50 22.52
N GLU A 65 25.41 -8.83 22.59
CA GLU A 65 26.07 -9.69 21.61
C GLU A 65 25.70 -9.30 20.16
N PRO A 66 26.56 -9.58 19.17
CA PRO A 66 26.20 -9.40 17.78
C PRO A 66 24.94 -10.17 17.38
N LEU A 67 24.14 -9.63 16.46
CA LEU A 67 23.06 -10.36 15.80
C LEU A 67 23.55 -10.92 14.47
N GLU A 68 23.08 -12.11 14.11
CA GLU A 68 23.31 -12.66 12.77
C GLU A 68 22.39 -11.99 11.75
N ILE A 69 22.95 -11.57 10.62
CA ILE A 69 22.21 -11.16 9.43
C ILE A 69 22.64 -12.00 8.22
N VAL A 70 21.72 -12.25 7.30
CA VAL A 70 22.00 -12.87 6.01
C VAL A 70 22.16 -11.78 4.96
N ILE A 71 23.34 -11.72 4.32
CA ILE A 71 23.71 -10.60 3.44
C ILE A 71 23.55 -10.88 1.94
N ASP A 72 23.44 -12.16 1.54
CA ASP A 72 23.36 -12.55 0.12
C ASP A 72 22.43 -13.76 -0.10
N ASP A 73 22.19 -14.10 -1.37
CA ASP A 73 21.35 -15.25 -1.76
C ASP A 73 22.00 -16.61 -1.49
N ASN A 74 23.31 -16.66 -1.20
CA ASN A 74 24.00 -17.89 -0.83
C ASN A 74 23.77 -18.25 0.65
N GLY A 75 23.08 -17.39 1.40
CA GLY A 75 22.84 -17.59 2.82
C GLY A 75 24.03 -17.21 3.68
N THR A 76 24.97 -16.41 3.18
CA THR A 76 26.13 -15.96 3.96
C THR A 76 25.67 -15.20 5.19
N LYS A 77 25.99 -15.73 6.37
CA LYS A 77 25.71 -15.10 7.65
C LYS A 77 26.86 -14.21 8.07
N LYS A 78 26.53 -13.04 8.61
CA LYS A 78 27.47 -12.11 9.20
C LYS A 78 26.98 -11.69 10.58
N ALA A 79 27.82 -11.86 11.58
CA ALA A 79 27.59 -11.28 12.90
C ALA A 79 27.83 -9.77 12.82
N VAL A 80 26.82 -8.97 13.17
CA VAL A 80 26.89 -7.51 13.18
C VAL A 80 26.58 -6.97 14.56
N GLN A 81 27.27 -5.88 14.95
CA GLN A 81 26.99 -5.22 16.23
C GLN A 81 25.50 -4.90 16.34
N SER A 82 24.94 -5.14 17.51
CA SER A 82 23.57 -4.73 17.84
C SER A 82 23.59 -3.64 18.90
N LEU A 83 22.56 -2.78 18.87
CA LEU A 83 22.28 -1.79 19.88
C LEU A 83 20.93 -2.09 20.50
N ARG A 84 20.66 -1.50 21.66
CA ARG A 84 19.42 -1.68 22.40
C ARG A 84 18.87 -0.33 22.82
N THR A 85 17.59 -0.10 22.60
CA THR A 85 16.92 1.11 23.10
C THR A 85 16.80 1.06 24.62
N PRO A 86 16.67 2.22 25.29
CA PRO A 86 16.14 2.27 26.65
C PRO A 86 14.77 1.56 26.75
N VAL A 87 14.36 1.27 27.99
CA VAL A 87 13.02 0.72 28.26
C VAL A 87 11.97 1.72 27.78
N SER A 88 11.07 1.28 26.91
CA SER A 88 9.97 2.10 26.42
C SER A 88 8.83 2.15 27.44
N THR A 89 7.84 3.02 27.20
CA THR A 89 6.59 3.08 27.97
C THR A 89 5.74 1.81 27.88
N TYR A 90 6.14 0.84 27.06
CA TYR A 90 5.49 -0.46 26.91
C TYR A 90 6.23 -1.59 27.65
N ASP A 91 7.08 -1.24 28.61
CA ASP A 91 7.87 -2.17 29.44
C ASP A 91 8.67 -3.19 28.63
N ARG A 92 9.17 -2.76 27.46
CA ARG A 92 9.92 -3.58 26.50
C ARG A 92 11.10 -2.80 25.94
N ARG A 93 12.13 -3.52 25.51
CA ARG A 93 13.28 -2.95 24.79
C ARG A 93 13.28 -3.43 23.35
N VAL A 94 13.82 -2.60 22.47
CA VAL A 94 14.06 -2.96 21.06
C VAL A 94 15.55 -3.14 20.87
N ARG A 95 15.96 -4.36 20.51
CA ARG A 95 17.33 -4.62 20.05
C ARG A 95 17.34 -4.63 18.55
N TYR A 96 18.33 -3.98 17.96
CA TYR A 96 18.39 -3.84 16.52
C TYR A 96 19.82 -3.86 16.00
N SER A 97 19.92 -4.25 14.73
CA SER A 97 21.15 -4.18 13.95
C SER A 97 20.90 -3.46 12.64
N VAL A 98 21.97 -3.04 11.99
CA VAL A 98 21.92 -2.28 10.74
C VAL A 98 22.57 -3.09 9.61
N LEU A 99 21.84 -3.20 8.49
CA LEU A 99 22.33 -3.64 7.19
C LEU A 99 22.43 -2.41 6.29
N GLU A 100 23.65 -1.92 6.04
CA GLU A 100 23.91 -0.84 5.08
C GLU A 100 24.19 -1.44 3.70
N PHE A 101 23.49 -0.96 2.67
CA PHE A 101 23.79 -1.35 1.29
C PHE A 101 25.16 -0.79 0.85
N ASP A 102 25.83 -1.52 -0.05
CA ASP A 102 27.16 -1.14 -0.52
C ASP A 102 27.15 0.20 -1.25
N GLN A 103 26.14 0.42 -2.09
CA GLN A 103 25.85 1.69 -2.72
C GLN A 103 24.63 2.30 -2.03
N LEU A 104 24.86 3.40 -1.30
CA LEU A 104 23.79 4.21 -0.76
C LEU A 104 23.25 5.11 -1.87
N LEU A 105 21.95 5.01 -2.15
CA LEU A 105 21.31 5.69 -3.26
C LEU A 105 20.60 6.97 -2.82
N ASP A 106 20.59 7.94 -3.73
CA ASP A 106 19.56 8.97 -3.74
C ASP A 106 18.23 8.31 -4.16
N SER A 107 17.13 8.62 -3.47
CA SER A 107 15.82 8.03 -3.77
C SER A 107 15.35 8.29 -5.20
N SER A 108 15.75 9.41 -5.80
CA SER A 108 15.47 9.71 -7.21
C SER A 108 16.07 8.70 -8.20
N SER A 109 17.06 7.91 -7.75
CA SER A 109 17.75 6.88 -8.55
C SER A 109 17.30 5.46 -8.21
N ILE A 110 16.34 5.27 -7.30
CA ILE A 110 15.83 3.93 -6.97
C ILE A 110 14.85 3.49 -8.05
N ASP A 111 15.12 2.30 -8.59
CA ASP A 111 14.33 1.62 -9.61
C ASP A 111 13.84 0.25 -9.12
N ALA A 112 13.27 -0.54 -10.04
CA ALA A 112 12.77 -1.88 -9.73
C ALA A 112 13.86 -2.84 -9.20
N ALA A 113 15.12 -2.69 -9.61
CA ALA A 113 16.22 -3.49 -9.09
C ALA A 113 16.54 -3.11 -7.63
N GLY A 114 16.43 -1.82 -7.30
CA GLY A 114 16.49 -1.34 -5.92
C GLY A 114 15.41 -1.95 -5.03
N TRP A 115 14.16 -1.98 -5.49
CA TRP A 115 13.05 -2.62 -4.76
C TRP A 115 13.27 -4.12 -4.55
N ASP A 116 13.74 -4.83 -5.57
CA ASP A 116 14.12 -6.25 -5.49
C ASP A 116 15.17 -6.50 -4.41
N HIS A 117 16.18 -5.64 -4.32
CA HIS A 117 17.23 -5.77 -3.32
C HIS A 117 16.68 -5.60 -1.90
N ILE A 118 15.77 -4.65 -1.68
CA ILE A 118 15.10 -4.47 -0.38
C ILE A 118 14.25 -5.69 -0.04
N ALA A 119 13.40 -6.15 -0.96
CA ALA A 119 12.51 -7.29 -0.74
C ALA A 119 13.30 -8.58 -0.43
N ARG A 120 14.39 -8.85 -1.16
CA ARG A 120 15.29 -9.98 -0.90
C ARG A 120 15.97 -9.86 0.47
N SER A 121 16.40 -8.67 0.86
CA SER A 121 17.03 -8.43 2.17
C SER A 121 16.06 -8.74 3.32
N ILE A 122 14.80 -8.32 3.20
CA ILE A 122 13.74 -8.65 4.16
C ILE A 122 13.51 -10.17 4.17
N TYR A 123 13.38 -10.79 3.00
CA TYR A 123 13.12 -12.22 2.88
C TYR A 123 14.19 -13.10 3.52
N ARG A 124 15.47 -12.85 3.22
CA ARG A 124 16.60 -13.60 3.78
C ARG A 124 16.67 -13.50 5.30
N ASN A 125 16.24 -12.38 5.86
CA ASN A 125 16.31 -12.10 7.30
C ASN A 125 14.96 -12.32 8.01
N TYR A 126 13.92 -12.78 7.30
CA TYR A 126 12.56 -12.83 7.81
C TYR A 126 12.40 -13.69 9.06
N GLN A 127 13.15 -14.78 9.20
CA GLN A 127 13.08 -15.66 10.37
C GLN A 127 13.94 -15.19 11.55
N LEU A 128 14.90 -14.29 11.31
CA LEU A 128 15.86 -13.84 12.32
C LEU A 128 15.35 -12.63 13.12
N PHE A 129 14.45 -11.84 12.54
CA PHE A 129 13.94 -10.59 13.11
C PHE A 129 12.43 -10.60 13.24
N ASP A 130 11.92 -9.81 14.19
CA ASP A 130 10.49 -9.69 14.51
C ASP A 130 9.82 -8.57 13.67
N GLY A 131 10.61 -7.68 13.08
CA GLY A 131 10.16 -6.60 12.21
C GLY A 131 11.32 -5.90 11.50
N PHE A 132 10.98 -5.00 10.58
CA PHE A 132 11.94 -4.32 9.71
C PHE A 132 11.70 -2.82 9.68
N VAL A 133 12.79 -2.05 9.69
CA VAL A 133 12.76 -0.61 9.39
C VAL A 133 13.65 -0.37 8.17
N VAL A 134 13.14 0.32 7.16
CA VAL A 134 13.92 0.65 5.95
C VAL A 134 14.13 2.16 5.90
N LEU A 135 15.39 2.59 5.92
CA LEU A 135 15.78 3.99 5.77
C LEU A 135 15.97 4.31 4.29
N HIS A 136 15.24 5.31 3.83
CA HIS A 136 15.12 5.63 2.41
C HIS A 136 14.99 7.14 2.21
N GLY A 137 15.39 7.65 1.03
CA GLY A 137 15.19 9.06 0.67
C GLY A 137 13.71 9.39 0.42
N THR A 138 13.30 10.64 0.65
CA THR A 138 11.87 10.98 0.67
C THR A 138 11.26 11.08 -0.73
N ASP A 139 12.03 11.38 -1.78
CA ASP A 139 11.47 11.72 -3.10
C ASP A 139 10.69 10.60 -3.78
N SER A 140 11.13 9.35 -3.63
CA SER A 140 10.43 8.17 -4.17
C SER A 140 9.92 7.22 -3.09
N LEU A 141 9.88 7.67 -1.83
CA LEU A 141 9.50 6.82 -0.69
C LEU A 141 8.11 6.19 -0.85
N ALA A 142 7.13 6.97 -1.30
CA ALA A 142 5.77 6.49 -1.55
C ALA A 142 5.71 5.41 -2.65
N TYR A 143 6.54 5.53 -3.70
CA TYR A 143 6.66 4.49 -4.74
C TYR A 143 7.27 3.21 -4.16
N THR A 144 8.35 3.31 -3.39
CA THR A 144 8.97 2.13 -2.76
C THR A 144 8.04 1.45 -1.76
N CYS A 145 7.32 2.21 -0.94
CA CYS A 145 6.27 1.70 -0.06
C CYS A 145 5.21 0.92 -0.86
N SER A 146 4.76 1.49 -1.98
CA SER A 146 3.73 0.89 -2.81
C SER A 146 4.22 -0.40 -3.48
N ALA A 147 5.39 -0.36 -4.12
CA ALA A 147 6.02 -1.52 -4.75
C ALA A 147 6.21 -2.67 -3.74
N LEU A 148 6.84 -2.40 -2.60
CA LEU A 148 7.06 -3.41 -1.57
C LEU A 148 5.76 -3.99 -1.03
N SER A 149 4.68 -3.20 -0.92
CA SER A 149 3.39 -3.73 -0.46
C SER A 149 2.87 -4.86 -1.36
N PHE A 150 3.10 -4.78 -2.68
CA PHE A 150 2.72 -5.82 -3.63
C PHE A 150 3.72 -6.96 -3.69
N MET A 151 5.03 -6.65 -3.59
CA MET A 151 6.11 -7.64 -3.61
C MET A 151 6.08 -8.59 -2.42
N LEU A 152 5.80 -8.06 -1.23
CA LEU A 152 5.81 -8.81 0.03
C LEU A 152 4.45 -9.49 0.22
N GLN A 153 4.38 -10.79 -0.11
CA GLN A 153 3.16 -11.57 -0.07
C GLN A 153 3.01 -12.29 1.28
N ASP A 154 1.79 -12.32 1.80
CA ASP A 154 1.47 -12.96 3.08
C ASP A 154 2.35 -12.46 4.24
N LEU A 155 2.60 -11.14 4.25
CA LEU A 155 3.41 -10.48 5.26
C LEU A 155 2.76 -10.61 6.64
N GLY A 156 3.48 -11.15 7.61
CA GLY A 156 3.05 -11.31 9.01
C GLY A 156 3.81 -10.44 10.02
N LYS A 157 4.68 -9.53 9.56
CA LYS A 157 5.58 -8.72 10.39
C LYS A 157 5.58 -7.26 9.90
N PRO A 158 5.78 -6.27 10.78
CA PRO A 158 5.84 -4.87 10.36
C PRO A 158 7.07 -4.59 9.50
N VAL A 159 6.85 -3.91 8.37
CA VAL A 159 7.89 -3.34 7.51
C VAL A 159 7.64 -1.85 7.42
N ILE A 160 8.41 -1.06 8.17
CA ILE A 160 8.22 0.39 8.28
C ILE A 160 9.30 1.11 7.48
N LEU A 161 8.90 1.83 6.45
CA LEU A 161 9.77 2.74 5.73
C LEU A 161 9.73 4.11 6.39
N THR A 162 10.90 4.74 6.50
CA THR A 162 11.02 6.10 7.01
C THR A 162 12.24 6.80 6.40
N GLY A 163 12.33 8.10 6.65
CA GLY A 163 13.40 8.96 6.19
C GLY A 163 13.43 10.26 7.00
N SER A 164 14.04 11.29 6.46
CA SER A 164 14.03 12.62 7.06
C SER A 164 14.24 13.71 6.02
N GLN A 165 13.81 14.94 6.34
CA GLN A 165 14.13 16.12 5.54
C GLN A 165 15.52 16.67 5.90
N ALA A 166 15.95 16.50 7.15
CA ALA A 166 17.28 16.91 7.61
C ALA A 166 18.12 15.69 8.04
N PRO A 167 19.44 15.66 7.75
CA PRO A 167 20.28 14.54 8.16
C PRO A 167 20.30 14.29 9.67
N MET A 168 20.49 13.03 10.08
CA MET A 168 20.56 12.63 11.50
C MET A 168 21.63 13.40 12.29
N MET A 169 22.70 13.82 11.62
CA MET A 169 23.84 14.51 12.25
C MET A 169 23.65 16.02 12.41
N GLU A 170 22.57 16.60 11.87
CA GLU A 170 22.25 18.01 12.06
C GLU A 170 21.59 18.25 13.42
N LEU A 171 21.77 19.47 13.96
CA LEU A 171 21.20 19.86 15.25
C LEU A 171 19.66 19.90 15.20
N GLN A 172 19.11 20.49 14.14
CA GLN A 172 17.67 20.55 13.89
C GLN A 172 17.33 19.47 12.87
N THR A 173 16.74 18.38 13.33
CA THR A 173 16.42 17.24 12.47
C THR A 173 15.16 16.50 12.93
N ASP A 174 14.37 16.07 11.96
CA ASP A 174 13.24 15.15 12.11
C ASP A 174 13.67 13.67 12.11
N ALA A 175 14.92 13.37 11.75
CA ALA A 175 15.47 12.02 11.65
C ALA A 175 15.36 11.21 12.94
N GLN A 176 15.60 11.87 14.08
CA GLN A 176 15.59 11.21 15.37
C GLN A 176 14.19 10.69 15.70
N ASP A 177 13.19 11.55 15.59
CA ASP A 177 11.80 11.19 15.94
C ASP A 177 11.22 10.20 14.93
N ASN A 178 11.49 10.38 13.64
CA ASN A 178 11.06 9.46 12.59
C ASN A 178 11.64 8.04 12.79
N LEU A 179 12.95 7.92 13.03
CA LEU A 179 13.57 6.61 13.23
C LEU A 179 13.17 5.97 14.57
N LEU A 180 13.15 6.74 15.65
CA LEU A 180 12.79 6.22 16.96
C LEU A 180 11.33 5.75 16.98
N GLY A 181 10.42 6.54 16.41
CA GLY A 181 9.01 6.16 16.27
C GLY A 181 8.84 4.89 15.42
N SER A 182 9.60 4.76 14.33
CA SER A 182 9.61 3.54 13.51
C SER A 182 10.08 2.30 14.29
N LEU A 183 11.15 2.41 15.08
CA LEU A 183 11.65 1.32 15.92
C LEU A 183 10.65 0.92 17.00
N ILE A 184 10.04 1.89 17.68
CA ILE A 184 9.02 1.67 18.69
C ILE A 184 7.82 0.94 18.07
N ILE A 185 7.31 1.42 16.93
CA ILE A 185 6.16 0.79 16.29
C ILE A 185 6.50 -0.64 15.84
N ALA A 186 7.61 -0.83 15.12
CA ALA A 186 8.01 -2.16 14.63
C ALA A 186 8.31 -3.14 15.78
N GLY A 187 8.86 -2.65 16.89
CA GLY A 187 9.26 -3.45 18.05
C GLY A 187 8.13 -3.80 19.02
N HIS A 188 7.02 -3.06 19.00
CA HIS A 188 5.94 -3.21 19.98
C HIS A 188 4.57 -3.58 19.40
N PHE A 189 4.31 -3.31 18.12
CA PHE A 189 3.00 -3.52 17.50
C PHE A 189 3.08 -4.43 16.28
N MET A 190 2.28 -5.51 16.28
CA MET A 190 2.16 -6.41 15.13
C MET A 190 1.20 -5.83 14.09
N ILE A 191 1.72 -4.91 13.28
CA ILE A 191 1.03 -4.32 12.13
C ILE A 191 1.65 -4.96 10.87
N PRO A 192 1.06 -6.04 10.32
CA PRO A 192 1.68 -6.87 9.29
C PRO A 192 1.54 -6.25 7.88
N GLU A 193 1.97 -5.01 7.75
CA GLU A 193 1.88 -4.22 6.52
C GLU A 193 3.21 -3.54 6.18
N VAL A 194 3.31 -3.11 4.92
CA VAL A 194 4.31 -2.13 4.52
C VAL A 194 3.76 -0.75 4.85
N CYS A 195 4.42 -0.06 5.77
CA CYS A 195 3.98 1.23 6.29
C CYS A 195 5.00 2.34 6.00
N LEU A 196 4.53 3.58 5.99
CA LEU A 196 5.37 4.77 5.99
C LEU A 196 5.19 5.48 7.33
N PHE A 197 6.27 5.73 8.06
CA PHE A 197 6.24 6.53 9.29
C PHE A 197 6.92 7.88 9.10
N PHE A 198 6.19 8.96 9.35
CA PHE A 198 6.69 10.34 9.27
C PHE A 198 5.87 11.25 10.17
N ASN A 199 6.53 12.21 10.82
CA ASN A 199 5.88 13.26 11.63
C ASN A 199 4.81 12.69 12.60
N PHE A 200 5.21 11.72 13.41
CA PHE A 200 4.38 11.05 14.42
C PHE A 200 3.16 10.27 13.88
N LYS A 201 3.03 10.09 12.56
CA LYS A 201 1.94 9.33 11.93
C LYS A 201 2.50 8.09 11.21
N LEU A 202 1.81 6.97 11.37
CA LEU A 202 2.04 5.73 10.63
C LEU A 202 0.94 5.59 9.58
N PHE A 203 1.32 5.56 8.32
CA PHE A 203 0.40 5.39 7.21
C PHE A 203 0.54 4.00 6.59
N ARG A 204 -0.54 3.49 5.98
CA ARG A 204 -0.44 2.38 5.03
C ARG A 204 0.40 2.86 3.85
N GLY A 205 1.50 2.16 3.55
CA GLY A 205 2.51 2.64 2.60
C GLY A 205 1.95 2.92 1.21
N ASN A 206 1.13 2.02 0.67
CA ASN A 206 0.49 2.14 -0.65
C ASN A 206 -0.73 3.08 -0.68
N ARG A 207 -0.94 3.88 0.37
CA ARG A 207 -1.92 4.97 0.41
C ARG A 207 -1.26 6.34 0.55
N THR A 208 0.07 6.39 0.57
CA THR A 208 0.82 7.64 0.78
C THR A 208 1.23 8.32 -0.51
N THR A 209 1.39 9.64 -0.42
CA THR A 209 2.05 10.49 -1.41
C THR A 209 2.84 11.59 -0.71
N LYS A 210 3.91 12.08 -1.34
CA LYS A 210 4.71 13.21 -0.83
C LYS A 210 4.00 14.51 -1.18
N VAL A 211 3.60 15.28 -0.17
CA VAL A 211 2.82 16.52 -0.31
C VAL A 211 3.62 17.79 -0.06
N SER A 212 4.79 17.68 0.59
CA SER A 212 5.70 18.81 0.83
C SER A 212 7.15 18.40 0.59
N ALA A 213 7.94 19.34 0.05
CA ALA A 213 9.35 19.15 -0.26
C ALA A 213 10.29 19.66 0.84
N ASP A 214 9.77 20.50 1.75
CA ASP A 214 10.53 21.22 2.77
C ASP A 214 9.92 21.10 4.18
N ASP A 215 8.61 20.88 4.32
CA ASP A 215 8.00 20.66 5.64
C ASP A 215 8.35 19.29 6.22
N PHE A 216 8.43 19.22 7.56
CA PHE A 216 8.54 17.95 8.27
C PHE A 216 7.28 17.08 8.12
N GLU A 217 6.10 17.67 7.91
CA GLU A 217 4.89 16.93 7.49
C GLU A 217 4.91 16.66 5.97
N ALA A 218 5.92 15.92 5.52
CA ALA A 218 6.21 15.74 4.10
C ALA A 218 5.24 14.80 3.37
N PHE A 219 4.54 13.92 4.08
CA PHE A 219 3.70 12.87 3.51
C PHE A 219 2.27 12.94 4.03
N ALA A 220 1.32 12.57 3.16
CA ALA A 220 -0.08 12.41 3.51
C ALA A 220 -0.64 11.09 2.98
N SER A 221 -1.72 10.63 3.59
CA SER A 221 -2.57 9.53 3.10
C SER A 221 -3.97 10.08 2.86
N PRO A 222 -4.25 10.62 1.67
CA PRO A 222 -5.41 11.51 1.47
C PRO A 222 -6.76 10.80 1.46
N ASN A 223 -6.79 9.50 1.19
CA ASN A 223 -8.01 8.68 1.07
C ASN A 223 -8.11 7.56 2.13
N LEU A 224 -7.20 7.52 3.09
CA LEU A 224 -7.24 6.57 4.22
C LEU A 224 -6.60 7.21 5.45
N ASP A 225 -7.26 7.15 6.60
CA ASP A 225 -6.70 7.66 7.85
C ASP A 225 -5.40 6.92 8.25
N PRO A 226 -4.51 7.56 9.04
CA PRO A 226 -3.30 6.92 9.54
C PRO A 226 -3.60 5.62 10.30
N LEU A 227 -2.81 4.56 10.08
CA LEU A 227 -2.93 3.31 10.82
C LEU A 227 -2.58 3.49 12.32
N ALA A 228 -1.68 4.42 12.63
CA ALA A 228 -1.40 4.81 14.01
C ALA A 228 -0.91 6.26 14.13
N GLU A 229 -1.12 6.84 15.30
CA GLU A 229 -0.59 8.16 15.66
C GLU A 229 0.14 8.09 17.00
N VAL A 230 1.32 8.68 17.07
CA VAL A 230 2.13 8.79 18.27
C VAL A 230 1.78 10.10 18.97
N THR A 231 1.32 10.01 20.22
CA THR A 231 0.99 11.17 21.04
C THR A 231 1.87 11.21 22.29
N SER A 232 1.80 12.30 23.06
CA SER A 232 2.53 12.42 24.34
C SER A 232 2.12 11.38 25.38
N LEU A 233 0.94 10.76 25.25
CA LEU A 233 0.45 9.75 26.19
C LEU A 233 0.81 8.33 25.74
N ARG A 234 0.53 8.00 24.48
CA ARG A 234 0.73 6.66 23.91
C ARG A 234 0.64 6.68 22.38
N THR A 235 1.00 5.55 21.77
CA THR A 235 0.71 5.24 20.36
C THR A 235 -0.72 4.71 20.25
N ASN A 236 -1.56 5.38 19.47
CA ASN A 236 -2.93 4.96 19.20
C ASN A 236 -2.97 4.25 17.85
N VAL A 237 -3.23 2.94 17.84
CA VAL A 237 -3.35 2.14 16.61
C VAL A 237 -4.83 1.95 16.23
N GLN A 238 -5.17 2.25 14.99
CA GLN A 238 -6.49 2.01 14.41
C GLN A 238 -6.63 0.58 13.90
N TRP A 239 -6.77 -0.39 14.82
CA TRP A 239 -6.78 -1.82 14.50
C TRP A 239 -7.86 -2.28 13.51
N SER A 240 -8.94 -1.50 13.35
CA SER A 240 -9.99 -1.73 12.35
C SER A 240 -9.52 -1.45 10.92
N LEU A 241 -8.51 -0.58 10.75
CA LEU A 241 -7.94 -0.25 9.45
C LEU A 241 -6.80 -1.21 9.07
N VAL A 242 -6.15 -1.84 10.05
CA VAL A 242 -5.00 -2.74 9.83
C VAL A 242 -5.44 -3.96 9.01
N TYR A 243 -4.84 -4.08 7.82
CA TYR A 243 -5.00 -5.22 6.93
C TYR A 243 -4.19 -6.39 7.46
N ARG A 244 -4.83 -7.56 7.53
CA ARG A 244 -4.20 -8.80 8.00
C ARG A 244 -4.40 -9.89 6.95
N PRO A 245 -3.36 -10.66 6.59
CA PRO A 245 -3.56 -11.87 5.80
C PRO A 245 -4.58 -12.78 6.51
N THR A 246 -5.60 -13.21 5.78
CA THR A 246 -6.64 -14.12 6.27
C THR A 246 -6.31 -15.58 5.96
N ALA A 247 -5.44 -15.83 4.98
CA ALA A 247 -4.94 -17.14 4.63
C ALA A 247 -3.68 -17.50 5.43
N ALA A 248 -3.54 -18.77 5.81
CA ALA A 248 -2.37 -19.31 6.48
C ALA A 248 -1.26 -19.71 5.49
N ASN A 249 -0.83 -18.75 4.66
CA ASN A 249 0.24 -18.95 3.69
C ASN A 249 1.60 -18.55 4.28
N PRO A 250 2.70 -19.22 3.89
CA PRO A 250 4.03 -18.77 4.26
C PRO A 250 4.37 -17.45 3.57
N PHE A 251 5.06 -16.57 4.28
CA PHE A 251 5.61 -15.34 3.71
C PHE A 251 6.48 -15.65 2.48
N SER A 252 6.22 -14.94 1.39
CA SER A 252 6.94 -15.08 0.13
C SER A 252 7.12 -13.72 -0.55
N ILE A 253 7.98 -13.68 -1.57
CA ILE A 253 8.25 -12.46 -2.32
C ILE A 253 8.02 -12.67 -3.81
N GLN A 254 7.40 -11.70 -4.46
CA GLN A 254 7.38 -11.56 -5.92
C GLN A 254 8.41 -10.51 -6.31
N THR A 255 9.50 -10.96 -6.93
CA THR A 255 10.58 -10.09 -7.42
C THR A 255 10.49 -9.85 -8.93
N LYS A 256 11.39 -9.04 -9.47
CA LYS A 256 11.49 -8.69 -10.90
C LYS A 256 10.27 -7.93 -11.39
N LEU A 257 9.82 -6.94 -10.61
CA LEU A 257 8.94 -5.93 -11.16
C LEU A 257 9.62 -5.30 -12.37
N ASP A 258 8.82 -5.03 -13.40
CA ASP A 258 9.32 -4.38 -14.60
C ASP A 258 8.54 -3.09 -14.85
N THR A 259 9.19 -1.97 -14.51
CA THR A 259 8.62 -0.64 -14.73
C THR A 259 8.90 -0.09 -16.12
N THR A 260 9.70 -0.78 -16.95
CA THR A 260 10.07 -0.29 -18.30
C THR A 260 8.88 -0.31 -19.27
N HIS A 261 7.86 -1.11 -18.97
CA HIS A 261 6.67 -1.31 -19.80
C HIS A 261 5.45 -0.50 -19.34
N VAL A 262 5.60 0.38 -18.35
CA VAL A 262 4.52 1.26 -17.87
C VAL A 262 4.91 2.72 -17.97
N ALA A 263 3.92 3.58 -18.27
CA ALA A 263 4.09 5.02 -18.28
C ALA A 263 3.05 5.70 -17.39
N CYS A 264 3.33 6.92 -16.95
CA CYS A 264 2.35 7.81 -16.31
C CYS A 264 2.24 9.09 -17.14
N LEU A 265 1.01 9.50 -17.45
CA LEU A 265 0.73 10.70 -18.23
C LEU A 265 -0.35 11.54 -17.57
N ARG A 266 -0.01 12.80 -17.29
CA ARG A 266 -0.93 13.78 -16.74
C ARG A 266 -1.64 14.56 -17.83
N ILE A 267 -2.97 14.55 -17.82
CA ILE A 267 -3.79 15.36 -18.71
C ILE A 267 -3.75 16.84 -18.28
N PHE A 268 -3.63 17.77 -19.21
CA PHE A 268 -3.74 19.20 -18.93
C PHE A 268 -4.59 19.91 -20.00
N PRO A 269 -5.19 21.08 -19.71
CA PRO A 269 -6.00 21.80 -20.70
C PRO A 269 -5.17 22.12 -21.95
N GLY A 270 -5.66 21.70 -23.11
CA GLY A 270 -4.94 21.87 -24.39
C GLY A 270 -3.99 20.73 -24.75
N LEU A 271 -3.88 19.67 -23.93
CA LEU A 271 -3.17 18.45 -24.32
C LEU A 271 -3.82 17.87 -25.59
N LYS A 272 -2.99 17.65 -26.61
CA LYS A 272 -3.46 17.18 -27.91
C LYS A 272 -3.54 15.65 -27.92
N PRO A 273 -4.58 15.03 -28.50
CA PRO A 273 -4.70 13.57 -28.56
C PRO A 273 -3.50 12.86 -29.18
N GLU A 274 -2.81 13.49 -30.14
CA GLU A 274 -1.61 12.94 -30.78
C GLU A 274 -0.44 12.77 -29.81
N MET A 275 -0.37 13.57 -28.75
CA MET A 275 0.64 13.41 -27.70
C MET A 275 0.41 12.12 -26.89
N VAL A 276 -0.85 11.80 -26.61
CA VAL A 276 -1.24 10.56 -25.93
C VAL A 276 -1.01 9.37 -26.85
N ASP A 277 -1.39 9.48 -28.13
CA ASP A 277 -1.16 8.43 -29.13
C ASP A 277 0.34 8.13 -29.30
N ALA A 278 1.20 9.15 -29.29
CA ALA A 278 2.65 8.97 -29.37
C ALA A 278 3.18 8.12 -28.21
N VAL A 279 2.73 8.36 -26.97
CA VAL A 279 3.09 7.53 -25.80
C VAL A 279 2.55 6.11 -25.97
N LEU A 280 1.29 5.96 -26.37
CA LEU A 280 0.61 4.67 -26.57
C LEU A 280 1.14 3.84 -27.76
N ARG A 281 2.07 4.40 -28.54
CA ARG A 281 2.77 3.71 -29.64
C ARG A 281 4.22 3.39 -29.32
N LEU A 282 4.72 3.77 -28.14
CA LEU A 282 6.06 3.38 -27.70
C LEU A 282 6.19 1.87 -27.72
N GLU A 283 7.28 1.40 -28.34
CA GLU A 283 7.56 -0.02 -28.46
C GLU A 283 7.71 -0.64 -27.06
N GLY A 284 7.00 -1.75 -26.83
CA GLY A 284 7.01 -2.46 -25.56
C GLY A 284 6.13 -1.84 -24.46
N LEU A 285 5.42 -0.73 -24.68
CA LEU A 285 4.48 -0.22 -23.67
C LEU A 285 3.31 -1.20 -23.49
N LYS A 286 3.06 -1.63 -22.24
CA LYS A 286 1.97 -2.56 -21.87
C LYS A 286 0.92 -1.90 -20.98
N GLY A 287 1.26 -0.79 -20.32
CA GLY A 287 0.33 -0.11 -19.43
C GLY A 287 0.54 1.40 -19.34
N LEU A 288 -0.54 2.13 -19.09
CA LEU A 288 -0.55 3.59 -18.93
C LEU A 288 -1.38 3.98 -17.71
N ILE A 289 -0.78 4.69 -16.76
CA ILE A 289 -1.50 5.46 -15.75
C ILE A 289 -1.85 6.82 -16.37
N LEU A 290 -3.14 7.13 -16.43
CA LEU A 290 -3.65 8.38 -16.98
C LEU A 290 -4.21 9.22 -15.83
N GLU A 291 -3.51 10.31 -15.48
CA GLU A 291 -4.01 11.23 -14.45
C GLU A 291 -4.97 12.22 -15.10
N THR A 292 -6.24 12.21 -14.69
CA THR A 292 -7.32 13.01 -15.29
C THR A 292 -7.94 13.98 -14.28
N PHE A 293 -8.83 14.86 -14.76
CA PHE A 293 -9.40 15.91 -13.92
C PHE A 293 -10.52 15.41 -13.01
N GLY A 294 -10.57 15.92 -11.77
CA GLY A 294 -11.70 15.74 -10.86
C GLY A 294 -12.02 14.26 -10.65
N ALA A 295 -13.26 13.86 -10.95
CA ALA A 295 -13.73 12.49 -10.75
C ALA A 295 -13.37 11.52 -11.90
N GLY A 296 -12.37 11.82 -12.74
CA GLY A 296 -11.93 10.93 -13.82
C GLY A 296 -12.13 11.45 -15.24
N ASN A 297 -12.23 12.76 -15.46
CA ASN A 297 -12.68 13.33 -16.72
C ASN A 297 -11.52 13.67 -17.67
N THR A 298 -11.60 13.22 -18.92
CA THR A 298 -10.74 13.66 -20.02
C THR A 298 -11.45 14.68 -20.92
N PRO A 299 -10.71 15.57 -21.61
CA PRO A 299 -11.28 16.43 -22.65
C PRO A 299 -11.94 15.62 -23.77
N GLY A 300 -13.12 16.05 -24.22
CA GLY A 300 -13.84 15.44 -25.33
C GLY A 300 -15.01 14.55 -24.90
N GLY A 301 -15.97 14.34 -25.82
CA GLY A 301 -17.11 13.45 -25.63
C GLY A 301 -16.87 12.01 -26.11
N PRO A 302 -17.93 11.19 -26.19
CA PRO A 302 -17.88 9.79 -26.66
C PRO A 302 -17.11 9.59 -27.97
N ASP A 303 -17.34 10.45 -28.96
CA ASP A 303 -16.76 10.34 -30.30
C ASP A 303 -15.51 11.20 -30.51
N SER A 304 -14.87 11.62 -29.42
CA SER A 304 -13.66 12.44 -29.49
C SER A 304 -12.46 11.65 -30.02
N ALA A 305 -11.50 12.36 -30.62
CA ALA A 305 -10.23 11.75 -31.02
C ALA A 305 -9.49 11.10 -29.83
N MET A 306 -9.57 11.71 -28.64
CA MET A 306 -9.00 11.16 -27.40
C MET A 306 -9.60 9.79 -27.08
N THR A 307 -10.92 9.68 -27.02
CA THR A 307 -11.61 8.42 -26.71
C THR A 307 -11.25 7.32 -27.71
N ARG A 308 -11.19 7.65 -29.01
CA ARG A 308 -10.81 6.68 -30.05
C ARG A 308 -9.38 6.16 -29.88
N ILE A 309 -8.42 7.05 -29.63
CA ILE A 309 -7.02 6.67 -29.41
C ILE A 309 -6.88 5.75 -28.19
N LEU A 310 -7.58 6.07 -27.09
CA LEU A 310 -7.58 5.23 -25.89
C LEU A 310 -8.21 3.86 -26.16
N ALA A 311 -9.37 3.82 -26.82
CA ALA A 311 -10.05 2.58 -27.18
C ALA A 311 -9.18 1.69 -28.11
N ASP A 312 -8.49 2.31 -29.08
CA ASP A 312 -7.61 1.59 -30.00
C ASP A 312 -6.36 1.05 -29.29
N ALA A 313 -5.83 1.76 -28.30
CA ALA A 313 -4.73 1.25 -27.48
C ALA A 313 -5.16 0.07 -26.58
N VAL A 314 -6.35 0.13 -25.97
CA VAL A 314 -6.92 -1.00 -25.23
C VAL A 314 -7.06 -2.23 -26.13
N LYS A 315 -7.58 -2.06 -27.36
CA LYS A 315 -7.66 -3.15 -28.34
C LYS A 315 -6.30 -3.74 -28.73
N ARG A 316 -5.21 -2.96 -28.64
CA ARG A 316 -3.84 -3.43 -28.84
C ARG A 316 -3.27 -4.17 -27.61
N GLY A 317 -4.04 -4.30 -26.52
CA GLY A 317 -3.63 -4.96 -25.29
C GLY A 317 -2.92 -4.04 -24.29
N ILE A 318 -3.00 -2.72 -24.44
CA ILE A 318 -2.45 -1.77 -23.45
C ILE A 318 -3.48 -1.56 -22.34
N VAL A 319 -3.08 -1.83 -21.10
CA VAL A 319 -3.94 -1.59 -19.93
C VAL A 319 -3.84 -0.12 -19.53
N ILE A 320 -4.95 0.62 -19.68
CA ILE A 320 -5.01 2.03 -19.30
C ILE A 320 -5.78 2.16 -17.98
N VAL A 321 -5.18 2.80 -16.99
CA VAL A 321 -5.76 3.01 -15.66
C VAL A 321 -5.94 4.51 -15.44
N ASN A 322 -7.18 4.94 -15.25
CA ASN A 322 -7.54 6.32 -14.97
C ASN A 322 -7.47 6.60 -13.46
N VAL A 323 -6.61 7.53 -13.06
CA VAL A 323 -6.51 8.05 -11.69
C VAL A 323 -6.80 9.53 -11.68
N THR A 324 -7.23 10.07 -10.53
CA THR A 324 -7.48 11.51 -10.41
C THR A 324 -6.17 12.27 -10.16
N GLN A 325 -6.09 13.48 -10.70
CA GLN A 325 -5.06 14.46 -10.34
C GLN A 325 -5.30 15.13 -8.99
N CYS A 326 -6.52 15.01 -8.44
CA CYS A 326 -6.87 15.56 -7.14
C CYS A 326 -6.18 14.77 -6.04
N LEU A 327 -5.66 15.48 -5.03
CA LEU A 327 -4.98 14.84 -3.91
C LEU A 327 -5.88 13.85 -3.17
N SER A 328 -7.15 14.22 -2.95
CA SER A 328 -8.18 13.33 -2.39
C SER A 328 -9.35 13.16 -3.34
N GLY A 329 -10.07 12.05 -3.20
CA GLY A 329 -11.21 11.68 -4.02
C GLY A 329 -11.03 10.35 -4.74
N SER A 330 -12.04 10.00 -5.53
CA SER A 330 -12.10 8.74 -6.26
C SER A 330 -12.59 8.99 -7.69
N VAL A 331 -12.02 8.28 -8.65
CA VAL A 331 -12.54 8.21 -10.01
C VAL A 331 -13.89 7.50 -9.99
N SER A 332 -14.95 8.17 -10.46
CA SER A 332 -16.33 7.70 -10.34
C SER A 332 -17.01 7.59 -11.71
N PRO A 333 -17.71 6.48 -11.99
CA PRO A 333 -18.45 6.30 -13.24
C PRO A 333 -19.68 7.20 -13.36
N LEU A 334 -20.08 7.91 -12.30
CA LEU A 334 -21.30 8.73 -12.24
C LEU A 334 -21.24 9.96 -13.15
N TYR A 335 -20.05 10.35 -13.61
CA TYR A 335 -19.88 11.45 -14.55
C TYR A 335 -19.80 10.91 -15.99
N ALA A 336 -20.63 11.46 -16.88
CA ALA A 336 -20.74 11.00 -18.27
C ALA A 336 -19.39 10.86 -19.02
N PRO A 337 -18.39 11.77 -18.85
CA PRO A 337 -17.08 11.60 -19.48
C PRO A 337 -16.27 10.41 -18.92
N ALA A 338 -16.38 10.09 -17.62
CA ALA A 338 -15.76 8.91 -17.05
C ALA A 338 -16.43 7.62 -17.57
N THR A 339 -17.76 7.60 -17.70
CA THR A 339 -18.50 6.47 -18.30
C THR A 339 -18.03 6.17 -19.73
N VAL A 340 -17.72 7.19 -20.51
CA VAL A 340 -17.17 7.05 -21.88
C VAL A 340 -15.83 6.31 -21.87
N LEU A 341 -14.93 6.66 -20.95
CA LEU A 341 -13.64 5.99 -20.81
C LEU A 341 -13.78 4.53 -20.39
N GLY A 342 -14.69 4.25 -19.45
CA GLY A 342 -15.01 2.87 -19.06
C GLY A 342 -15.51 2.03 -20.24
N ARG A 343 -16.37 2.60 -21.10
CA ARG A 343 -16.83 1.95 -22.35
C ARG A 343 -15.72 1.75 -23.37
N ALA A 344 -14.69 2.58 -23.36
CA ALA A 344 -13.48 2.41 -24.16
C ALA A 344 -12.52 1.34 -23.59
N GLY A 345 -12.85 0.75 -22.44
CA GLY A 345 -12.05 -0.27 -21.75
C GLY A 345 -10.94 0.30 -20.86
N VAL A 346 -10.99 1.59 -20.54
CA VAL A 346 -10.11 2.20 -19.52
C VAL A 346 -10.58 1.77 -18.13
N VAL A 347 -9.65 1.29 -17.30
CA VAL A 347 -9.91 0.87 -15.93
C VAL A 347 -9.97 2.08 -15.01
N PHE A 348 -10.93 2.10 -14.07
CA PHE A 348 -10.94 3.12 -13.03
C PHE A 348 -10.03 2.72 -11.87
N GLY A 349 -9.02 3.53 -11.59
CA GLY A 349 -8.12 3.37 -10.45
C GLY A 349 -8.74 3.77 -9.11
N GLN A 350 -10.03 4.14 -9.10
CA GLN A 350 -10.79 4.55 -7.92
C GLN A 350 -10.05 5.63 -7.12
N ASP A 351 -9.75 5.39 -5.86
CA ASP A 351 -9.09 6.30 -4.92
C ASP A 351 -7.60 5.96 -4.67
N MET A 352 -6.98 5.16 -5.55
CA MET A 352 -5.53 4.91 -5.51
C MET A 352 -4.74 6.19 -5.72
N THR A 353 -3.60 6.28 -5.05
CA THR A 353 -2.56 7.25 -5.40
C THR A 353 -1.90 6.86 -6.73
N THR A 354 -1.25 7.81 -7.41
CA THR A 354 -0.52 7.53 -8.65
C THR A 354 0.62 6.54 -8.42
N GLU A 355 1.30 6.63 -7.27
CA GLU A 355 2.37 5.74 -6.84
C GLU A 355 1.89 4.29 -6.70
N ALA A 356 0.74 4.10 -6.05
CA ALA A 356 0.12 2.80 -5.89
C ALA A 356 -0.37 2.24 -7.22
N ALA A 357 -1.03 3.05 -8.05
CA ALA A 357 -1.54 2.61 -9.34
C ALA A 357 -0.41 2.18 -10.29
N LEU A 358 0.67 2.96 -10.37
CA LEU A 358 1.82 2.64 -11.23
C LEU A 358 2.52 1.36 -10.79
N THR A 359 2.80 1.22 -9.49
CA THR A 359 3.50 0.05 -8.95
C THR A 359 2.63 -1.20 -8.96
N LYS A 360 1.32 -1.07 -8.75
CA LYS A 360 0.36 -2.17 -8.90
C LYS A 360 0.28 -2.65 -10.34
N LEU A 361 0.24 -1.73 -11.31
CA LEU A 361 0.21 -2.07 -12.72
C LEU A 361 1.49 -2.79 -13.15
N ALA A 362 2.66 -2.27 -12.76
CA ALA A 362 3.95 -2.92 -13.00
C ALA A 362 4.02 -4.31 -12.35
N TYR A 363 3.52 -4.44 -11.11
CA TYR A 363 3.43 -5.72 -10.40
C TYR A 363 2.56 -6.72 -11.17
N LEU A 364 1.33 -6.36 -11.52
CA LEU A 364 0.40 -7.25 -12.20
C LEU A 364 0.92 -7.69 -13.58
N LEU A 365 1.54 -6.79 -14.34
CA LEU A 365 2.15 -7.10 -15.63
C LEU A 365 3.40 -8.00 -15.51
N SER A 366 4.04 -8.03 -14.33
CA SER A 366 5.19 -8.90 -14.06
C SER A 366 4.82 -10.30 -13.59
N LEU A 367 3.53 -10.56 -13.33
CA LEU A 367 3.08 -11.88 -12.89
C LEU A 367 3.17 -12.91 -14.03
N PRO A 368 3.46 -14.19 -13.71
CA PRO A 368 3.33 -15.28 -14.67
C PRO A 368 1.92 -15.30 -15.26
N ASP A 369 1.81 -15.54 -16.56
CA ASP A 369 0.54 -15.66 -17.30
C ASP A 369 -0.36 -14.41 -17.28
N ALA A 370 0.22 -13.22 -17.01
CA ALA A 370 -0.51 -11.96 -17.03
C ALA A 370 -1.08 -11.66 -18.44
N THR A 371 -2.40 -11.65 -18.56
CA THR A 371 -3.11 -11.13 -19.74
C THR A 371 -3.58 -9.70 -19.50
N PRO A 372 -3.68 -8.84 -20.53
CA PRO A 372 -4.21 -7.49 -20.38
C PRO A 372 -5.58 -7.45 -19.70
N GLU A 373 -6.46 -8.41 -20.01
CA GLU A 373 -7.80 -8.51 -19.45
C GLU A 373 -7.78 -8.81 -17.94
N GLU A 374 -6.94 -9.76 -17.51
CA GLU A 374 -6.82 -10.11 -16.10
C GLU A 374 -6.13 -8.99 -15.31
N VAL A 375 -5.10 -8.36 -15.88
CA VAL A 375 -4.46 -7.19 -15.28
C VAL A 375 -5.49 -6.06 -15.12
N ALA A 376 -6.29 -5.77 -16.15
CA ALA A 376 -7.32 -4.75 -16.10
C ALA A 376 -8.35 -5.02 -15.00
N LYS A 377 -8.82 -6.28 -14.88
CA LYS A 377 -9.75 -6.71 -13.83
C LYS A 377 -9.14 -6.55 -12.43
N ARG A 378 -7.89 -6.97 -12.25
CA ARG A 378 -7.20 -6.90 -10.94
C ARG A 378 -6.78 -5.50 -10.55
N MET A 379 -6.66 -4.57 -11.50
CA MET A 379 -6.41 -3.16 -11.19
C MET A 379 -7.57 -2.53 -10.40
N SER A 380 -8.81 -2.96 -10.61
CA SER A 380 -9.99 -2.46 -9.89
C SER A 380 -10.31 -3.14 -8.54
N VAL A 381 -9.53 -4.15 -8.14
CA VAL A 381 -9.74 -4.94 -6.91
C VAL A 381 -8.61 -4.70 -5.94
N SER A 382 -8.90 -4.52 -4.66
CA SER A 382 -7.89 -4.26 -3.63
C SER A 382 -7.04 -5.50 -3.38
N ILE A 383 -5.72 -5.39 -3.54
CA ILE A 383 -4.79 -6.50 -3.31
C ILE A 383 -4.14 -6.38 -1.92
N ARG A 384 -3.87 -5.15 -1.49
CA ARG A 384 -3.09 -4.79 -0.30
C ARG A 384 -3.68 -3.58 0.43
N GLY A 385 -4.97 -3.30 0.25
CA GLY A 385 -5.65 -2.17 0.88
C GLY A 385 -5.34 -0.81 0.25
N GLU A 386 -4.75 -0.79 -0.96
CA GLU A 386 -4.34 0.40 -1.72
C GLU A 386 -5.52 1.19 -2.31
N LEU A 387 -6.68 0.54 -2.43
CA LEU A 387 -7.93 1.14 -2.90
C LEU A 387 -9.09 0.74 -2.02
N THR A 388 -10.09 1.61 -1.97
CA THR A 388 -11.35 1.41 -1.28
C THR A 388 -12.35 0.86 -2.27
N GLU A 389 -12.57 -0.45 -2.24
CA GLU A 389 -13.60 -1.06 -3.07
C GLU A 389 -14.93 -0.40 -2.76
N SER A 390 -15.58 0.16 -3.77
CA SER A 390 -16.90 0.74 -3.62
C SER A 390 -17.93 -0.38 -3.46
N THR A 391 -17.96 -1.06 -2.32
CA THR A 391 -19.14 -1.80 -1.85
C THR A 391 -20.15 -0.78 -1.32
N ARG A 392 -20.53 0.21 -2.14
CA ARG A 392 -21.71 1.01 -1.80
C ARG A 392 -22.90 0.13 -2.10
N THR A 393 -23.39 -0.55 -1.07
CA THR A 393 -24.81 -0.85 -0.99
C THR A 393 -25.51 0.50 -1.12
N HIS A 394 -25.92 0.84 -2.34
CA HIS A 394 -26.66 2.08 -2.60
C HIS A 394 -28.04 1.92 -1.99
N PHE A 395 -28.18 2.27 -0.71
CA PHE A 395 -29.48 2.57 -0.14
C PHE A 395 -29.92 3.92 -0.69
N GLU A 396 -30.44 3.91 -1.91
CA GLU A 396 -31.13 5.07 -2.46
C GLU A 396 -32.56 5.08 -1.90
N HIS A 397 -32.96 6.19 -1.30
CA HIS A 397 -34.36 6.41 -0.98
C HIS A 397 -35.12 6.40 -2.32
N PRO A 398 -36.20 5.60 -2.50
CA PRO A 398 -36.91 5.57 -3.76
C PRO A 398 -37.24 7.00 -4.17
N LYS A 399 -36.73 7.44 -5.34
CA LYS A 399 -37.04 8.77 -5.87
C LYS A 399 -38.57 8.88 -5.89
N ARG A 400 -39.10 9.99 -5.36
CA ARG A 400 -40.55 10.23 -5.22
C ARG A 400 -41.30 9.74 -6.47
N GLY A 401 -42.03 8.63 -6.34
CA GLY A 401 -43.19 8.34 -7.18
C GLY A 401 -43.21 7.05 -8.00
N SER A 402 -42.13 6.30 -8.18
CA SER A 402 -42.21 4.97 -8.84
C SER A 402 -41.01 4.09 -8.52
N LEU A 403 -41.27 2.89 -8.00
CA LEU A 403 -40.31 1.79 -8.10
C LEU A 403 -40.01 1.56 -9.59
N THR A 404 -38.75 1.27 -9.93
CA THR A 404 -38.47 0.77 -11.28
C THR A 404 -39.23 -0.55 -11.50
N PRO A 405 -39.51 -0.96 -12.75
CA PRO A 405 -40.15 -2.25 -13.01
C PRO A 405 -39.43 -3.41 -12.31
N GLU A 406 -38.10 -3.38 -12.27
CA GLU A 406 -37.26 -4.39 -11.63
C GLU A 406 -37.46 -4.43 -10.10
N LEU A 407 -37.45 -3.27 -9.44
CA LEU A 407 -37.70 -3.17 -8.00
C LEU A 407 -39.15 -3.50 -7.64
N SER A 408 -40.10 -3.23 -8.54
CA SER A 408 -41.51 -3.58 -8.37
C SER A 408 -41.69 -5.10 -8.40
N SER A 409 -41.10 -5.77 -9.38
CA SER A 409 -41.14 -7.23 -9.51
C SER A 409 -40.41 -7.92 -8.34
N LEU A 410 -39.26 -7.39 -7.91
CA LEU A 410 -38.54 -7.91 -6.74
C LEU A 410 -39.33 -7.75 -5.43
N THR A 411 -39.97 -6.59 -5.26
CA THR A 411 -40.83 -6.32 -4.11
C THR A 411 -42.05 -7.24 -4.11
N ALA A 412 -42.70 -7.42 -5.25
CA ALA A 412 -43.84 -8.34 -5.41
C ALA A 412 -43.43 -9.79 -5.12
N LEU A 413 -42.26 -10.23 -5.58
CA LEU A 413 -41.70 -11.54 -5.29
C LEU A 413 -41.47 -11.74 -3.78
N GLY A 414 -40.88 -10.75 -3.10
CA GLY A 414 -40.65 -10.79 -1.65
C GLY A 414 -41.96 -10.95 -0.86
N TYR A 415 -43.01 -10.23 -1.25
CA TYR A 415 -44.33 -10.38 -0.64
C TYR A 415 -45.00 -11.73 -0.95
N ALA A 416 -44.85 -12.26 -2.17
CA ALA A 416 -45.38 -13.58 -2.54
C ALA A 416 -44.72 -14.71 -1.72
N ILE A 417 -43.40 -14.64 -1.53
CA ILE A 417 -42.63 -15.57 -0.69
C ILE A 417 -43.06 -15.44 0.78
N GLN A 418 -43.15 -14.21 1.30
CA GLN A 418 -43.58 -13.97 2.68
C GLN A 418 -44.98 -14.54 2.97
N LYS A 419 -45.89 -14.48 1.98
CA LYS A 419 -47.24 -15.03 2.06
C LYS A 419 -47.29 -16.55 1.84
N GLY A 420 -46.18 -17.21 1.51
CA GLY A 420 -46.14 -18.64 1.19
C GLY A 420 -46.84 -19.00 -0.13
N SER A 421 -47.03 -18.02 -1.02
CA SER A 421 -47.79 -18.18 -2.26
C SER A 421 -46.90 -18.71 -3.39
N LEU A 422 -46.80 -20.04 -3.48
CA LEU A 422 -45.96 -20.71 -4.48
C LEU A 422 -46.36 -20.38 -5.92
N GLN A 423 -47.66 -20.22 -6.18
CA GLN A 423 -48.17 -19.95 -7.52
C GLN A 423 -47.84 -18.51 -7.97
N GLU A 424 -48.09 -17.50 -7.13
CA GLU A 424 -47.70 -16.10 -7.43
C GLU A 424 -46.19 -15.97 -7.62
N THR A 425 -45.40 -16.65 -6.78
CA THR A 425 -43.93 -16.67 -6.90
C THR A 425 -43.51 -17.19 -8.28
N LYS A 426 -44.13 -18.28 -8.76
CA LYS A 426 -43.84 -18.85 -10.08
C LYS A 426 -44.29 -17.93 -11.22
N ASP A 427 -45.43 -17.29 -11.09
CA ASP A 427 -45.99 -16.43 -12.13
C ASP A 427 -45.17 -15.13 -12.28
N ILE A 428 -44.68 -14.55 -11.18
CA ILE A 428 -43.76 -13.41 -11.18
C ILE A 428 -42.42 -13.77 -11.82
N ILE A 429 -41.84 -14.93 -11.46
CA ILE A 429 -40.58 -15.41 -12.06
C ILE A 429 -40.72 -15.67 -13.57
N ARG A 430 -41.88 -16.17 -14.03
CA ARG A 430 -42.14 -16.47 -15.45
C ARG A 430 -42.45 -15.22 -16.29
N GLY A 431 -43.07 -14.22 -15.68
CA GLY A 431 -43.51 -13.00 -16.37
C GLY A 431 -42.39 -11.98 -16.60
N GLU A 432 -41.29 -12.06 -15.85
CA GLU A 432 -40.20 -11.09 -15.92
C GLU A 432 -39.04 -11.59 -16.79
N SER A 433 -38.98 -11.08 -18.02
CA SER A 433 -37.93 -11.43 -18.99
C SER A 433 -36.53 -10.89 -18.65
N ARG A 434 -36.44 -9.92 -17.72
CA ARG A 434 -35.19 -9.29 -17.24
C ARG A 434 -34.91 -9.76 -15.82
N TRP A 435 -34.32 -10.94 -15.67
CA TRP A 435 -34.18 -11.54 -14.36
C TRP A 435 -32.84 -11.22 -13.69
N LEU A 436 -32.90 -10.80 -12.42
CA LEU A 436 -31.75 -10.50 -11.55
C LEU A 436 -30.80 -11.70 -11.32
N LEU A 437 -31.24 -12.95 -11.55
CA LEU A 437 -30.37 -14.15 -11.49
C LEU A 437 -29.80 -14.57 -12.85
N ASN A 438 -30.17 -13.90 -13.94
CA ASN A 438 -29.64 -14.18 -15.29
C ASN A 438 -28.87 -13.00 -15.88
N ASP A 439 -29.03 -11.80 -15.33
CA ASP A 439 -28.08 -10.72 -15.58
C ASP A 439 -26.74 -11.06 -14.94
N ALA A 440 -25.70 -10.82 -15.70
CA ALA A 440 -24.34 -10.91 -15.21
C ALA A 440 -24.16 -9.79 -14.16
N ASP A 441 -23.60 -10.09 -13.00
CA ASP A 441 -23.14 -8.99 -12.12
C ASP A 441 -22.06 -8.16 -12.84
N TYR A 442 -21.66 -7.02 -12.27
CA TYR A 442 -20.61 -6.16 -12.85
C TYR A 442 -19.25 -6.86 -13.00
N ASN A 443 -19.09 -8.07 -12.43
CA ASN A 443 -17.93 -8.95 -12.51
C ASN A 443 -18.18 -10.21 -13.37
N LEU A 444 -19.32 -10.29 -14.07
CA LEU A 444 -19.79 -11.44 -14.84
C LEU A 444 -19.93 -12.76 -14.04
N ASN A 445 -20.05 -12.70 -12.72
CA ASN A 445 -20.20 -13.86 -11.87
C ASN A 445 -21.69 -14.16 -11.62
N THR A 446 -22.32 -14.93 -12.51
CA THR A 446 -23.58 -15.59 -12.17
C THR A 446 -23.49 -17.08 -12.50
N PRO A 447 -23.85 -17.99 -11.58
CA PRO A 447 -24.03 -19.39 -11.92
C PRO A 447 -25.19 -19.49 -12.90
N VAL A 448 -24.90 -19.94 -14.11
CA VAL A 448 -25.89 -20.21 -15.15
C VAL A 448 -26.85 -21.26 -14.60
N VAL A 449 -28.05 -20.86 -14.14
CA VAL A 449 -29.15 -21.80 -13.95
C VAL A 449 -29.79 -22.02 -15.32
N SER A 450 -29.05 -22.66 -16.23
CA SER A 450 -29.65 -23.28 -17.39
C SER A 450 -30.33 -24.55 -16.90
N GLU A 451 -31.66 -24.53 -16.97
CA GLU A 451 -32.55 -25.69 -16.84
C GLU A 451 -32.65 -26.33 -15.45
N ILE A 452 -33.54 -25.79 -14.61
CA ILE A 452 -34.22 -26.63 -13.63
C ILE A 452 -35.24 -27.48 -14.41
N SER A 453 -34.86 -28.72 -14.75
CA SER A 453 -35.84 -29.76 -15.05
C SER A 453 -36.63 -30.05 -13.78
N PHE A 454 -37.92 -29.70 -13.78
CA PHE A 454 -38.81 -29.87 -12.62
C PHE A 454 -39.27 -31.33 -12.39
N SER A 455 -38.50 -32.33 -12.84
CA SER A 455 -38.70 -33.74 -12.46
C SER A 455 -38.26 -34.05 -11.02
N ASP A 456 -37.39 -33.23 -10.43
CA ASP A 456 -36.65 -33.64 -9.21
C ASP A 456 -37.20 -33.06 -7.90
N LEU A 457 -38.26 -32.23 -7.96
CA LEU A 457 -38.93 -31.68 -6.77
C LEU A 457 -40.13 -32.52 -6.28
N ASN A 458 -40.35 -33.69 -6.87
CA ASN A 458 -41.40 -34.65 -6.49
C ASN A 458 -40.84 -35.94 -5.85
N ALA A 459 -39.73 -35.86 -5.13
CA ALA A 459 -39.33 -36.92 -4.20
C ALA A 459 -39.61 -36.45 -2.77
N GLY A 460 -40.80 -36.78 -2.27
CA GLY A 460 -41.15 -36.52 -0.87
C GLY A 460 -40.27 -37.29 0.09
N ARG A 461 -39.71 -36.59 1.08
CA ARG A 461 -39.68 -36.96 2.51
C ARG A 461 -39.17 -35.80 3.34
#